data_AF-A0A0K8JEU2-F1
#
_entry.id   AF-A0A0K8JEU2-F1
#
_cell.length_a   1.000
_cell.length_b   1.000
_cell.length_c   1.000
_cell.angle_alpha   90.00
_cell.angle_beta   90.00
_cell.angle_gamma   90.00
#
_symmetry.space_group_name_H-M   'P 1'
#
loop_
_entity.id
_entity.type
_entity.pdbx_description
1 polymer ?
#
loop_
_entity_poly.entity_id
_entity_poly.type
_entity_poly.pdbx_seq_one_letter_code
_entity_poly.pdbx_strand_id
1 'polypeptide(L)' 'MVGVEIDMVITDSLKALELYEKVFDLQRVEVTNFPRGENGVIFTLYGVRFHMLDENPKFGLKAPILDEPQINI' A
#
# COMPACT_ATOMS: atom_id res chain seq x y z
N MET A 1 -2.69 -20.78 5.93
CA MET A 1 -3.02 -19.58 6.72
C MET A 1 -2.01 -18.53 6.30
N VAL A 2 -2.44 -17.41 5.70
CA VAL A 2 -1.53 -16.28 5.48
C VAL A 2 -1.16 -15.77 6.88
N GLY A 3 0.10 -15.45 7.12
CA GLY A 3 0.57 -14.96 8.42
C GLY A 3 0.03 -13.57 8.75
N VAL A 4 0.83 -12.75 9.41
CA VAL A 4 0.52 -11.32 9.59
C VAL A 4 0.65 -10.59 8.24
N GLU A 5 -0.32 -9.71 7.94
CA GLU A 5 -0.28 -8.76 6.82
C GLU A 5 -0.20 -7.34 7.37
N ILE A 6 0.59 -6.49 6.72
CA ILE A 6 0.68 -5.05 7.01
C ILE A 6 -0.09 -4.30 5.92
N ASP A 7 -1.21 -3.70 6.31
CA ASP A 7 -2.04 -2.88 5.43
C ASP A 7 -1.67 -1.40 5.56
N MET A 8 -1.50 -0.74 4.42
CA MET A 8 -1.13 0.67 4.33
C MET A 8 -2.01 1.39 3.34
N VAL A 9 -2.59 2.52 3.75
CA VAL A 9 -3.22 3.47 2.82
C VAL A 9 -2.17 4.46 2.35
N ILE A 10 -1.97 4.54 1.03
CA ILE A 10 -0.92 5.34 0.39
C ILE A 10 -1.54 6.16 -0.75
N THR A 11 -1.04 7.36 -1.02
CA THR A 11 -1.59 8.26 -2.04
C THR A 11 -1.65 7.67 -3.47
N ASP A 12 -0.75 6.74 -3.78
CA ASP A 12 -0.62 6.06 -5.08
C ASP A 12 0.22 4.78 -4.89
N SER A 13 -0.44 3.62 -4.85
CA SER A 13 0.18 2.33 -4.55
C SER A 13 1.08 1.84 -5.67
N LEU A 14 0.77 2.16 -6.93
CA LEU A 14 1.59 1.78 -8.09
C LEU A 14 2.89 2.57 -8.12
N LYS A 15 2.82 3.89 -7.86
CA LYS A 15 4.01 4.73 -7.72
C LYS A 15 4.87 4.34 -6.51
N ALA A 16 4.23 3.95 -5.40
CA ALA A 16 4.94 3.43 -4.24
C ALA A 16 5.66 2.11 -4.57
N LEU A 17 5.02 1.20 -5.30
CA LEU A 17 5.64 -0.04 -5.74
C LEU A 17 6.90 0.22 -6.58
N GLU A 18 6.84 1.14 -7.56
CA GLU A 18 8.02 1.51 -8.37
C GLU A 18 9.22 1.99 -7.53
N LEU A 19 8.95 2.69 -6.43
CA LEU A 19 9.99 3.12 -5.50
C LEU A 19 10.53 1.93 -4.70
N TYR A 20 9.63 1.11 -4.15
CA TYR A 20 10.01 -0.03 -3.32
C TYR A 20 10.86 -1.03 -4.09
N GLU A 21 10.56 -1.28 -5.36
CA GLU A 21 11.35 -2.17 -6.23
C GLU A 21 12.76 -1.67 -6.53
N LYS A 22 13.00 -0.35 -6.43
CA LYS A 22 14.34 0.22 -6.59
C LYS A 22 15.18 0.07 -5.32
N VAL A 23 14.53 -0.04 -4.16
CA VAL A 23 15.17 -0.02 -2.85
C VAL A 23 15.30 -1.43 -2.27
N PHE A 24 14.34 -2.31 -2.54
CA PHE A 24 14.22 -3.62 -1.93
C PHE A 24 14.06 -4.73 -2.98
N ASP A 25 14.61 -5.90 -2.66
CA ASP A 25 14.33 -7.15 -3.37
C ASP A 25 13.03 -7.77 -2.85
N LEU A 26 11.90 -7.24 -3.33
CA LEU A 26 10.56 -7.70 -2.98
C LEU A 26 10.03 -8.70 -4.00
N GLN A 27 9.05 -9.49 -3.60
CA GLN A 27 8.33 -10.40 -4.49
C GLN A 27 6.89 -9.92 -4.65
N ARG A 28 6.51 -9.51 -5.87
CA ARG A 28 5.12 -9.17 -6.18
C ARG A 28 4.23 -10.41 -5.98
N VAL A 29 3.07 -10.21 -5.37
CA VAL A 29 2.03 -11.23 -5.26
C VAL A 29 0.83 -10.85 -6.12
N GLU A 30 0.38 -9.60 -6.02
CA GLU A 30 -0.74 -9.08 -6.80
C GLU A 30 -0.53 -7.59 -7.08
N VAL A 31 -0.84 -7.16 -8.30
CA VAL A 31 -0.80 -5.76 -8.71
C VAL A 31 -2.02 -5.50 -9.56
N THR A 32 -2.92 -4.63 -9.10
CA THR A 32 -4.10 -4.25 -9.88
C THR A 32 -3.77 -3.23 -10.95
N ASN A 33 -4.69 -3.02 -11.89
CA ASN A 33 -4.59 -1.99 -12.92
C ASN A 33 -5.96 -1.31 -13.13
N PHE A 34 -6.44 -0.67 -12.07
CA PHE A 34 -7.68 0.09 -12.02
C PHE A 34 -7.40 1.60 -12.08
N PRO A 35 -8.43 2.45 -12.24
CA PRO A 35 -8.27 3.88 -12.03
C PRO A 35 -7.66 4.19 -10.66
N ARG A 36 -6.85 5.26 -10.58
CA ARG A 36 -6.26 5.71 -9.32
C ARG A 36 -7.35 5.97 -8.27
N GLY A 37 -7.14 5.49 -7.06
CA GLY A 37 -8.13 5.44 -5.98
C GLY A 37 -8.74 4.05 -5.80
N GLU A 38 -8.58 3.15 -6.78
CA GLU A 38 -9.12 1.78 -6.73
C GLU A 38 -8.01 0.72 -6.85
N ASN A 39 -6.73 1.13 -6.88
CA ASN A 39 -5.64 0.17 -6.93
C ASN A 39 -5.31 -0.42 -5.56
N GLY A 40 -4.86 -1.66 -5.63
CA GLY A 40 -4.20 -2.40 -4.56
C GLY A 40 -2.93 -3.06 -5.08
N VAL A 41 -1.91 -3.11 -4.24
CA VAL A 41 -0.66 -3.82 -4.50
C VAL A 41 -0.37 -4.71 -3.32
N ILE A 42 -0.13 -5.99 -3.58
CA ILE A 42 0.29 -6.96 -2.59
C ILE A 42 1.66 -7.52 -2.96
N PHE A 43 2.59 -7.48 -2.02
CA PHE A 43 3.92 -8.06 -2.19
C PHE A 43 4.42 -8.68 -0.89
N THR A 44 5.46 -9.50 -0.97
CA THR A 44 6.22 -9.95 0.19
C THR A 44 7.60 -9.31 0.22
N LEU A 45 8.02 -8.91 1.42
CA LEU A 45 9.34 -8.37 1.71
C LEU A 45 9.90 -9.10 2.92
N TYR A 46 11.00 -9.82 2.73
CA TYR A 46 11.66 -10.63 3.77
C TYR A 46 10.72 -11.55 4.57
N GLY A 47 9.76 -12.18 3.88
CA GLY A 47 8.79 -13.10 4.48
C GLY A 47 7.55 -12.45 5.09
N VAL A 48 7.47 -11.11 5.12
CA VAL A 48 6.30 -10.36 5.58
C VAL A 48 5.45 -9.93 4.38
N ARG A 49 4.13 -10.04 4.50
CA ARG A 49 3.18 -9.62 3.47
C ARG A 49 2.74 -8.18 3.70
N PHE A 50 2.80 -7.38 2.65
CA PHE A 50 2.37 -5.98 2.64
C PHE A 50 1.25 -5.80 1.61
N HIS A 51 0.26 -5.01 1.97
CA HIS A 51 -0.83 -4.61 1.10
C HIS A 51 -0.94 -3.08 1.11
N MET A 52 -0.66 -2.47 -0.03
CA MET A 52 -0.78 -1.03 -0.25
C MET A 52 -2.07 -0.75 -1.00
N LEU A 53 -2.91 0.10 -0.42
CA LEU A 53 -4.17 0.56 -1.00
C LEU A 53 -4.05 2.01 -1.42
N ASP A 54 -4.57 2.36 -2.59
CA ASP A 54 -4.70 3.75 -3.00
C ASP A 54 -5.57 4.53 -2.00
N GLU A 55 -5.20 5.79 -1.77
CA GLU A 55 -6.04 6.76 -1.09
C GLU A 55 -7.36 6.92 -1.86
N ASN A 56 -8.46 6.79 -1.12
CA ASN A 56 -9.80 7.00 -1.65
C ASN A 56 -10.76 7.45 -0.54
N PRO A 57 -11.06 8.77 -0.48
CA PRO A 57 -11.99 9.31 0.50
C PRO A 57 -13.40 8.70 0.44
N LYS A 58 -13.84 8.19 -0.72
CA LYS A 58 -15.17 7.56 -0.86
C LYS A 58 -15.27 6.24 -0.09
N PHE A 59 -14.14 5.55 0.11
CA PHE A 59 -14.03 4.31 0.87
C PHE A 59 -13.46 4.53 2.27
N GLY A 60 -13.26 5.79 2.70
CA GLY A 60 -12.63 6.10 4.00
C GLY A 60 -11.13 5.84 4.06
N LEU A 61 -10.49 5.53 2.92
CA LEU A 61 -9.06 5.32 2.83
C LEU A 61 -8.36 6.67 2.72
N LYS A 62 -7.77 7.15 3.82
CA LYS A 62 -7.01 8.40 3.88
C LYS A 62 -5.53 8.10 4.09
N ALA A 63 -4.68 8.64 3.22
CA ALA A 63 -3.24 8.48 3.37
C ALA A 63 -2.69 9.45 4.43
N PRO A 64 -1.56 9.13 5.07
CA PRO A 64 -0.86 10.05 5.98
C PRO A 64 -0.47 11.35 5.26
N ILE A 65 -0.60 12.48 5.97
CA ILE A 65 -0.12 13.80 5.53
C ILE A 65 0.96 14.30 6.50
N LEU A 66 1.99 14.96 5.96
CA LEU A 66 3.27 15.21 6.66
C LEU A 66 3.12 15.96 7.98
N ASP A 67 2.21 16.93 8.05
CA ASP A 67 2.11 17.89 9.15
C ASP A 67 0.92 17.64 10.10
N GLU A 68 0.14 16.57 9.89
CA GLU A 68 -0.97 16.22 10.78
C GLU A 68 -0.77 14.82 11.36
N PRO A 69 -0.56 14.68 12.69
CA PRO A 69 -0.55 13.38 13.33
C PRO A 69 -1.94 12.75 13.19
N GLN A 70 -2.02 11.68 12.40
CA GLN A 70 -3.26 10.92 12.21
C GLN A 70 -3.46 9.97 13.38
N ILE A 71 -3.74 10.53 14.56
CA ILE A 71 -4.15 9.79 15.75
C ILE A 71 -5.68 9.79 15.76
N ASN A 72 -6.28 8.84 15.06
CA ASN A 72 -7.64 8.41 15.36
C ASN A 72 -7.57 6.90 15.61
N ILE A 73 -7.44 6.56 16.89
CA ILE A 73 -7.53 5.18 17.41
C ILE A 73 -9.00 4.78 17.47
#